data_AF-A0A395S8V1-F1
#
_entry.id   AF-A0A395S8V1-F1
#
_cell.length_a   1.000
_cell.length_b   1.000
_cell.length_c   1.000
_cell.angle_alpha   90.00
_cell.angle_beta   90.00
_cell.angle_gamma   90.00
#
_symmetry.space_group_name_H-M   'P 1'
#
loop_
_entity.id
_entity.type
_entity.pdbx_description
1 polymer ?
#
loop_
_entity_poly.entity_id
_entity_poly.type
_entity_poly.pdbx_seq_one_letter_code
_entity_poly.pdbx_strand_id
1 'polypeptide(L)'
;MSTNTEKPVVAIVQGAWHRAIHYKAFAESLTAKGFTVLTPDNVTTGQAEDIKGKTHMDDVQVIRKALQPSLDEGKRIVLVCHSYGGIPGSAAVEGYQLHEREAKGLSGGIVHVVYVASFALPVKGLSLLTAIGGTLGPFLDRTEDVLYLNDGAKDAFYNDLPSEEVDKALAACTLQSTASFETPSNFVATDITVPRTYVVCEEDHAIPKQGQLAMAGAMGEGVVTETIKSGHLPFLREEGMLSVLRIVEKVAHNTIASGSAKTSWPHCGDLFHMKHLQGAFPLVVLSTMGQTYMKMIHPFRSLALLKSVDSGLDPFGVKSFSAHMIGFVKSGDDIKYWVPKRSSKKSTVPSKLDSTVAGVIRSDEQPLECMVSKIAAEASLPAEYTMKNIVSCGTVSYQMDITSTGNPGYQNITSYLYETELKDELVPRPRNDKVCSFTLMNQEEVMAALANGDFVSNRAMVWLAYFVRHGIVTPENEPDYLEVQSSLHKSHEMVVVEDIGG
;
A
#
# COMPACT_ATOMS: atom_id res chain seq x y z
N MET A 1 11.74 -24.69 20.55
CA MET A 1 10.87 -24.47 19.39
C MET A 1 11.76 -24.51 18.16
N SER A 2 11.48 -25.39 17.21
CA SER A 2 12.32 -25.61 16.03
C SER A 2 12.36 -24.35 15.16
N THR A 3 13.53 -23.78 14.93
CA THR A 3 13.72 -22.76 13.88
C THR A 3 13.51 -23.46 12.55
N ASN A 4 12.34 -23.30 11.94
CA ASN A 4 12.02 -23.98 10.70
C ASN A 4 12.82 -23.36 9.55
N THR A 5 13.90 -24.03 9.13
CA THR A 5 14.79 -23.65 8.03
C THR A 5 14.33 -24.20 6.69
N GLU A 6 13.23 -24.93 6.64
CA GLU A 6 12.67 -25.53 5.43
C GLU A 6 12.07 -24.45 4.51
N LYS A 7 12.32 -24.57 3.20
CA LYS A 7 11.73 -23.67 2.21
C LYS A 7 10.20 -23.83 2.20
N PRO A 8 9.42 -22.74 2.06
CA PRO A 8 7.97 -22.87 1.95
C PRO A 8 7.59 -23.65 0.68
N VAL A 9 6.43 -24.28 0.72
CA VAL A 9 5.77 -24.82 -0.48
C VAL A 9 5.28 -23.66 -1.32
N VAL A 10 5.49 -23.70 -2.63
CA VAL A 10 5.00 -22.69 -3.57
C VAL A 10 3.81 -23.27 -4.33
N ALA A 11 2.65 -22.63 -4.25
CA ALA A 11 1.48 -23.03 -5.02
C ALA A 11 1.18 -21.98 -6.10
N ILE A 12 1.22 -22.40 -7.37
CA ILE A 12 0.94 -21.55 -8.52
C ILE A 12 -0.56 -21.65 -8.84
N VAL A 13 -1.28 -20.55 -8.68
CA VAL A 13 -2.70 -20.44 -8.99
C VAL A 13 -2.86 -19.79 -10.37
N GLN A 14 -3.30 -20.60 -11.33
CA GLN A 14 -3.34 -20.21 -12.74
C GLN A 14 -4.42 -19.17 -13.08
N GLY A 15 -4.14 -18.38 -14.11
CA GLY A 15 -5.10 -17.50 -14.77
C GLY A 15 -6.14 -18.25 -15.61
N ALA A 16 -7.15 -17.51 -16.09
CA ALA A 16 -8.23 -18.02 -16.91
C ALA A 16 -7.70 -18.55 -18.25
N TRP A 17 -8.38 -19.53 -18.85
CA TRP A 17 -8.00 -20.26 -20.09
C TRP A 17 -6.70 -21.07 -20.02
N HIS A 18 -5.75 -20.68 -19.18
CA HIS A 18 -4.44 -21.26 -19.06
C HIS A 18 -4.45 -22.54 -18.21
N ARG A 19 -3.53 -23.45 -18.53
CA ARG A 19 -3.25 -24.71 -17.83
C ARG A 19 -1.81 -24.78 -17.32
N ALA A 20 -1.50 -25.80 -16.52
CA ALA A 20 -0.17 -26.08 -15.99
C ALA A 20 0.99 -25.97 -17.00
N ILE A 21 0.75 -26.32 -18.28
CA ILE A 21 1.76 -26.21 -19.34
C ILE A 21 2.32 -24.80 -19.52
N HIS A 22 1.53 -23.74 -19.29
CA HIS A 22 1.96 -22.35 -19.42
C HIS A 22 2.85 -21.88 -18.27
N TYR A 23 2.88 -22.63 -17.17
CA TYR A 23 3.70 -22.35 -15.99
C TYR A 23 4.81 -23.38 -15.81
N LYS A 24 4.94 -24.36 -16.73
CA LYS A 24 5.82 -25.51 -16.59
C LYS A 24 7.27 -25.09 -16.37
N ALA A 25 7.81 -24.22 -17.22
CA ALA A 25 9.19 -23.76 -17.11
C ALA A 25 9.46 -23.05 -15.76
N PHE A 26 8.49 -22.27 -15.29
CA PHE A 26 8.56 -21.60 -13.99
C PHE A 26 8.51 -22.59 -12.82
N ALA A 27 7.60 -23.57 -12.86
CA ALA A 27 7.49 -24.62 -11.85
C ALA A 27 8.75 -25.50 -11.79
N GLU A 28 9.32 -25.85 -12.95
CA GLU A 28 10.58 -26.58 -13.05
C GLU A 28 11.75 -25.75 -12.49
N SER A 29 11.77 -24.45 -12.77
CA SER A 29 12.79 -23.53 -12.23
C SER A 29 12.71 -23.41 -10.70
N LEU A 30 11.51 -23.31 -10.14
CA LEU A 30 11.30 -23.34 -8.68
C LEU A 30 11.74 -24.69 -8.08
N THR A 31 11.39 -25.80 -8.73
CA THR A 31 11.80 -27.15 -8.29
C THR A 31 13.32 -27.30 -8.31
N ALA A 32 13.99 -26.79 -9.34
CA ALA A 32 15.46 -26.78 -9.45
C ALA A 32 16.12 -25.93 -8.34
N LYS A 33 15.41 -24.92 -7.81
CA LYS A 33 15.81 -24.16 -6.63
C LYS A 33 15.48 -24.86 -5.30
N GLY A 34 14.90 -26.06 -5.33
CA GLY A 34 14.60 -26.86 -4.14
C GLY A 34 13.28 -26.51 -3.46
N PHE A 35 12.36 -25.81 -4.13
CA PHE A 35 11.00 -25.63 -3.63
C PHE A 35 10.15 -26.87 -3.93
N THR A 36 9.25 -27.21 -3.01
CA THR A 36 8.12 -28.08 -3.36
C THR A 36 7.08 -27.20 -4.07
N VAL A 37 6.67 -27.60 -5.27
CA VAL A 37 5.76 -26.80 -6.11
C VAL A 37 4.43 -27.52 -6.30
N LEU A 38 3.33 -26.81 -6.09
CA LEU A 38 1.97 -27.27 -6.35
C LEU A 38 1.36 -26.44 -7.49
N THR A 39 0.65 -27.10 -8.39
CA THR A 39 -0.07 -26.47 -9.50
C THR A 39 -1.52 -26.97 -9.52
N PRO A 40 -2.37 -26.50 -8.58
CA PRO A 40 -3.80 -26.84 -8.59
C PRO A 40 -4.42 -26.44 -9.94
N ASP A 41 -5.18 -27.35 -10.55
CA ASP A 41 -5.81 -27.13 -11.84
C ASP A 41 -7.22 -26.57 -11.66
N ASN A 42 -7.39 -25.28 -11.92
CA ASN A 42 -8.66 -24.59 -11.77
C ASN A 42 -9.74 -25.27 -12.64
N VAL A 43 -10.87 -25.60 -12.00
CA VAL A 43 -11.98 -26.31 -12.60
C VAL A 43 -12.93 -25.40 -13.37
N THR A 44 -12.78 -24.08 -13.25
CA THR A 44 -13.45 -23.10 -14.10
C THR A 44 -12.85 -22.99 -15.50
N THR A 45 -11.70 -23.63 -15.72
CA THR A 45 -11.01 -23.72 -17.01
C THR A 45 -11.16 -25.15 -17.55
N GLY A 46 -11.45 -25.34 -18.85
CA GLY A 46 -11.63 -26.67 -19.45
C GLY A 46 -12.54 -26.78 -20.66
N GLN A 47 -13.14 -27.97 -20.84
CA GLN A 47 -14.14 -28.20 -21.89
C GLN A 47 -15.48 -27.59 -21.46
N ALA A 48 -16.33 -27.24 -22.43
CA ALA A 48 -17.55 -26.49 -22.18
C ALA A 48 -18.48 -27.18 -21.18
N GLU A 49 -18.71 -28.49 -21.37
CA GLU A 49 -19.56 -29.32 -20.51
C GLU A 49 -19.06 -29.44 -19.07
N ASP A 50 -17.74 -29.35 -18.86
CA ASP A 50 -17.13 -29.51 -17.54
C ASP A 50 -17.16 -28.22 -16.73
N ILE A 51 -17.18 -27.05 -17.37
CA ILE A 51 -16.95 -25.77 -16.70
C ILE A 51 -18.22 -24.93 -16.50
N LYS A 52 -19.29 -25.19 -17.26
CA LYS A 52 -20.53 -24.41 -17.20
C LYS A 52 -21.05 -24.30 -15.77
N GLY A 53 -21.33 -23.07 -15.34
CA GLY A 53 -21.84 -22.76 -14.01
C GLY A 53 -20.81 -22.78 -12.88
N LYS A 54 -19.57 -23.25 -13.12
CA LYS A 54 -18.52 -23.21 -12.09
C LYS A 54 -18.03 -21.79 -11.84
N THR A 55 -17.80 -21.48 -10.59
CA THR A 55 -17.42 -20.16 -10.08
C THR A 55 -16.00 -20.19 -9.51
N HIS A 56 -15.47 -19.02 -9.14
CA HIS A 56 -14.18 -18.96 -8.43
C HIS A 56 -14.20 -19.75 -7.10
N MET A 57 -15.37 -20.00 -6.50
CA MET A 57 -15.46 -20.81 -5.29
C MET A 57 -15.21 -22.30 -5.54
N ASP A 58 -15.47 -22.80 -6.75
CA ASP A 58 -15.11 -24.17 -7.12
C ASP A 58 -13.58 -24.32 -7.23
N ASP A 59 -12.91 -23.30 -7.78
CA ASP A 59 -11.45 -23.23 -7.81
C ASP A 59 -10.85 -23.12 -6.40
N VAL A 60 -11.47 -22.35 -5.50
CA VAL A 60 -11.07 -22.27 -4.09
C VAL A 60 -11.01 -23.66 -3.45
N GLN A 61 -12.00 -24.54 -3.73
CA GLN A 61 -11.99 -25.90 -3.19
C GLN A 61 -10.83 -26.73 -3.73
N VAL A 62 -10.52 -26.59 -5.04
CA VAL A 62 -9.39 -27.30 -5.65
C VAL A 62 -8.06 -26.82 -5.08
N ILE A 63 -7.89 -25.51 -4.95
CA ILE A 63 -6.70 -24.89 -4.35
C ILE A 63 -6.53 -25.42 -2.93
N ARG A 64 -7.53 -25.26 -2.05
CA ARG A 64 -7.46 -25.73 -0.66
C ARG A 64 -7.18 -27.23 -0.57
N LYS A 65 -7.82 -28.04 -1.40
CA LYS A 65 -7.56 -29.50 -1.46
C LYS A 65 -6.11 -29.81 -1.83
N ALA A 66 -5.51 -29.06 -2.76
CA ALA A 66 -4.11 -29.23 -3.13
C ALA A 66 -3.15 -28.78 -2.02
N LEU A 67 -3.49 -27.72 -1.27
CA LEU A 67 -2.68 -27.24 -0.14
C LEU A 67 -2.76 -28.14 1.09
N GLN A 68 -3.89 -28.84 1.28
CA GLN A 68 -4.21 -29.56 2.53
C GLN A 68 -3.11 -30.51 3.02
N PRO A 69 -2.48 -31.36 2.19
CA PRO A 69 -1.41 -32.23 2.67
C PRO A 69 -0.22 -31.48 3.27
N SER A 70 0.17 -30.36 2.64
CA SER A 70 1.26 -29.51 3.15
C SER A 70 0.86 -28.78 4.43
N LEU A 71 -0.40 -28.36 4.54
CA LEU A 71 -0.95 -27.74 5.74
C LEU A 71 -1.02 -28.74 6.92
N ASP A 72 -1.40 -29.99 6.66
CA ASP A 72 -1.46 -31.06 7.67
C ASP A 72 -0.06 -31.41 8.20
N GLU A 73 0.96 -31.33 7.35
CA GLU A 73 2.37 -31.46 7.73
C GLU A 73 2.92 -30.22 8.47
N GLY A 74 2.12 -29.15 8.60
CA GLY A 74 2.55 -27.92 9.26
C GLY A 74 3.50 -27.07 8.43
N LYS A 75 3.50 -27.23 7.10
CA LYS A 75 4.36 -26.46 6.20
C LYS A 75 3.86 -25.04 5.99
N ARG A 76 4.80 -24.16 5.66
CA ARG A 76 4.54 -22.78 5.23
C ARG A 76 4.30 -22.76 3.73
N ILE A 77 3.37 -21.93 3.27
CA ILE A 77 2.94 -21.88 1.87
C ILE A 77 2.99 -20.46 1.33
N VAL A 78 3.59 -20.28 0.16
CA VAL A 78 3.53 -19.05 -0.64
C VAL A 78 2.61 -19.30 -1.83
N LEU A 79 1.58 -18.47 -1.99
CA LEU A 79 0.74 -18.50 -3.18
C LEU A 79 1.32 -17.58 -4.25
N VAL A 80 1.38 -18.04 -5.50
CA VAL A 80 1.72 -17.25 -6.68
C VAL A 80 0.49 -17.23 -7.58
N CYS A 81 -0.27 -16.15 -7.53
CA CYS A 81 -1.54 -15.99 -8.22
C CYS A 81 -1.34 -15.14 -9.48
N HIS A 82 -1.70 -15.70 -10.63
CA HIS A 82 -1.58 -15.02 -11.92
C HIS A 82 -2.94 -14.68 -12.51
N SER A 83 -3.10 -13.45 -13.03
CA SER A 83 -4.31 -13.02 -13.76
C SER A 83 -5.59 -13.28 -12.96
N TYR A 84 -6.58 -13.97 -13.53
CA TYR A 84 -7.79 -14.44 -12.83
C TYR A 84 -7.48 -15.17 -11.52
N GLY A 85 -6.36 -15.90 -11.43
CA GLY A 85 -5.97 -16.73 -10.28
C GLY A 85 -5.86 -15.96 -8.96
N GLY A 86 -5.70 -14.64 -9.00
CA GLY A 86 -5.75 -13.81 -7.79
C GLY A 86 -7.10 -13.81 -7.09
N ILE A 87 -8.21 -14.04 -7.80
CA ILE A 87 -9.56 -14.08 -7.19
C ILE A 87 -9.75 -15.36 -6.34
N PRO A 88 -9.68 -16.58 -6.92
CA PRO A 88 -9.78 -17.79 -6.12
C PRO A 88 -8.57 -17.99 -5.20
N GLY A 89 -7.39 -17.50 -5.59
CA GLY A 89 -6.20 -17.48 -4.74
C GLY A 89 -6.40 -16.67 -3.47
N SER A 90 -6.99 -15.46 -3.57
CA SER A 90 -7.35 -14.65 -2.40
C SER A 90 -8.33 -15.38 -1.50
N ALA A 91 -9.44 -15.85 -2.06
CA ALA A 91 -10.49 -16.51 -1.29
C ALA A 91 -10.03 -17.82 -0.64
N ALA A 92 -9.07 -18.54 -1.25
CA ALA A 92 -8.51 -19.76 -0.69
C ALA A 92 -7.74 -19.53 0.63
N VAL A 93 -7.26 -18.30 0.84
CA VAL A 93 -6.46 -17.91 2.01
C VAL A 93 -7.29 -17.85 3.29
N GLU A 94 -8.59 -17.55 3.20
CA GLU A 94 -9.50 -17.39 4.35
C GLU A 94 -9.47 -18.62 5.28
N GLY A 95 -9.08 -18.42 6.55
CA GLY A 95 -8.99 -19.47 7.56
C GLY A 95 -7.73 -20.35 7.48
N TYR A 96 -6.84 -20.09 6.52
CA TYR A 96 -5.60 -20.82 6.25
C TYR A 96 -4.32 -19.96 6.36
N GLN A 97 -4.45 -18.67 6.68
CA GLN A 97 -3.31 -17.82 6.98
C GLN A 97 -2.54 -18.36 8.20
N LEU A 98 -1.24 -18.10 8.25
CA LEU A 98 -0.38 -18.57 9.34
C LEU A 98 -0.97 -18.23 10.72
N HIS A 99 -1.26 -16.96 10.97
CA HIS A 99 -1.80 -16.51 12.26
C HIS A 99 -3.20 -17.09 12.57
N GLU A 100 -4.07 -17.30 11.56
CA GLU A 100 -5.40 -17.91 11.74
C GLU A 100 -5.30 -19.38 12.14
N ARG A 101 -4.29 -20.08 11.62
CA ARG A 101 -4.00 -21.48 11.96
C ARG A 101 -3.32 -21.59 13.32
N GLU A 102 -2.37 -20.70 13.62
CA GLU A 102 -1.72 -20.62 14.95
C GLU A 102 -2.74 -20.34 16.05
N ALA A 103 -3.74 -19.47 15.80
CA ALA A 103 -4.84 -19.23 16.72
C ALA A 103 -5.70 -20.48 17.01
N LYS A 104 -5.67 -21.48 16.12
CA LYS A 104 -6.32 -22.80 16.28
C LYS A 104 -5.37 -23.87 16.84
N GLY A 105 -4.14 -23.51 17.22
CA GLY A 105 -3.12 -24.45 17.68
C GLY A 105 -2.53 -25.33 16.57
N LEU A 106 -2.72 -24.96 15.30
CA LEU A 106 -2.17 -25.67 14.15
C LEU A 106 -0.84 -25.03 13.73
N SER A 107 0.12 -25.85 13.30
CA SER A 107 1.36 -25.38 12.68
C SER A 107 1.17 -25.09 11.19
N GLY A 108 2.09 -24.28 10.64
CA GLY A 108 2.10 -23.94 9.23
C GLY A 108 0.91 -23.08 8.78
N GLY A 109 0.87 -22.80 7.49
CA GLY A 109 -0.14 -21.94 6.90
C GLY A 109 0.37 -21.14 5.73
N ILE A 110 -0.53 -20.39 5.11
CA ILE A 110 -0.16 -19.45 4.07
C ILE A 110 0.56 -18.28 4.73
N VAL A 111 1.78 -18.00 4.26
CA VAL A 111 2.68 -16.99 4.83
C VAL A 111 2.87 -15.79 3.92
N HIS A 112 2.56 -15.92 2.63
CA HIS A 112 2.66 -14.82 1.68
C HIS A 112 1.78 -15.07 0.45
N VAL A 113 1.27 -14.00 -0.15
CA VAL A 113 0.55 -14.05 -1.44
C VAL A 113 1.22 -13.13 -2.46
N VAL A 114 1.70 -13.70 -3.55
CA VAL A 114 2.31 -13.00 -4.68
C VAL A 114 1.29 -12.92 -5.81
N TYR A 115 0.91 -11.72 -6.21
CA TYR A 115 0.06 -11.42 -7.36
C TYR A 115 0.97 -11.11 -8.54
N VAL A 116 0.78 -11.76 -9.69
CA VAL A 116 1.56 -11.51 -10.91
C VAL A 116 0.61 -11.15 -12.04
N ALA A 117 0.65 -9.90 -12.52
CA ALA A 117 -0.29 -9.42 -13.53
C ALA A 117 -1.75 -9.84 -13.22
N SER A 118 -2.16 -9.68 -11.95
CA SER A 118 -3.28 -10.44 -11.38
C SER A 118 -4.43 -9.55 -10.94
N PHE A 119 -5.66 -10.05 -11.05
CA PHE A 119 -6.79 -9.43 -10.37
C PHE A 119 -6.61 -9.55 -8.85
N ALA A 120 -6.60 -8.40 -8.17
CA ALA A 120 -6.62 -8.30 -6.72
C ALA A 120 -7.82 -7.43 -6.33
N LEU A 121 -8.98 -8.06 -6.14
CA LEU A 121 -10.22 -7.33 -5.86
C LEU A 121 -10.07 -6.57 -4.52
N PRO A 122 -10.35 -5.26 -4.46
CA PRO A 122 -10.16 -4.49 -3.23
C PRO A 122 -11.41 -4.42 -2.35
N VAL A 123 -12.59 -4.70 -2.92
CA VAL A 123 -13.89 -4.51 -2.28
C VAL A 123 -14.73 -5.78 -2.42
N LYS A 124 -15.35 -6.19 -1.32
CA LYS A 124 -16.29 -7.32 -1.25
C LYS A 124 -17.49 -7.09 -2.15
N GLY A 125 -18.01 -8.17 -2.74
CA GLY A 125 -19.15 -8.12 -3.65
C GLY A 125 -18.78 -7.69 -5.07
N LEU A 126 -17.50 -7.43 -5.37
CA LEU A 126 -17.03 -7.31 -6.75
C LEU A 126 -16.80 -8.70 -7.36
N SER A 127 -17.15 -8.83 -8.63
CA SER A 127 -16.69 -9.89 -9.52
C SER A 127 -15.64 -9.37 -10.49
N LEU A 128 -14.93 -10.27 -11.20
CA LEU A 128 -13.96 -9.87 -12.23
C LEU A 128 -14.62 -8.96 -13.27
N LEU A 129 -15.80 -9.34 -13.76
CA LEU A 129 -16.55 -8.58 -14.76
C LEU A 129 -16.87 -7.17 -14.27
N THR A 130 -17.32 -7.01 -13.02
CA THR A 130 -17.58 -5.68 -12.46
C THR A 130 -16.30 -4.86 -12.23
N ALA A 131 -15.18 -5.52 -11.91
CA ALA A 131 -13.90 -4.87 -11.71
C ALA A 131 -13.32 -4.28 -13.00
N ILE A 132 -13.65 -4.86 -14.16
CA ILE A 132 -13.28 -4.34 -15.49
C ILE A 132 -14.37 -3.43 -16.11
N GLY A 133 -15.34 -2.97 -15.32
CA GLY A 133 -16.36 -2.02 -15.78
C GLY A 133 -17.58 -2.67 -16.45
N GLY A 134 -17.80 -3.97 -16.27
CA GLY A 134 -19.01 -4.68 -16.71
C GLY A 134 -19.00 -5.15 -18.16
N THR A 135 -17.92 -4.88 -18.91
CA THR A 135 -17.78 -5.28 -20.32
C THR A 135 -16.60 -6.24 -20.46
N LEU A 136 -16.78 -7.32 -21.23
CA LEU A 136 -15.69 -8.26 -21.53
C LEU A 136 -14.60 -7.57 -22.35
N GLY A 137 -13.35 -8.02 -22.18
CA GLY A 137 -12.23 -7.51 -22.96
C GLY A 137 -12.40 -7.78 -24.48
N PRO A 138 -11.77 -6.98 -25.35
CA PRO A 138 -11.93 -7.09 -26.80
C PRO A 138 -11.37 -8.40 -27.38
N PHE A 139 -10.59 -9.14 -26.59
CA PHE A 139 -10.02 -10.44 -26.91
C PHE A 139 -10.92 -11.63 -26.55
N LEU A 140 -12.16 -11.37 -26.09
CA LEU A 140 -13.08 -12.37 -25.56
C LEU A 140 -14.39 -12.41 -26.34
N ASP A 141 -14.81 -13.63 -26.68
CA ASP A 141 -16.18 -13.91 -27.11
C ASP A 141 -16.92 -14.70 -26.04
N ARG A 142 -18.25 -14.57 -26.01
CA ARG A 142 -19.13 -15.35 -25.13
C ARG A 142 -20.14 -16.11 -25.97
N THR A 143 -20.24 -17.42 -25.73
CA THR A 143 -21.37 -18.23 -26.20
C THR A 143 -21.97 -18.95 -25.00
N GLU A 144 -23.25 -18.70 -24.72
CA GLU A 144 -23.94 -19.20 -23.52
C GLU A 144 -23.15 -18.85 -22.24
N ASP A 145 -22.79 -19.84 -21.43
CA ASP A 145 -22.05 -19.71 -20.16
C ASP A 145 -20.56 -20.05 -20.30
N VAL A 146 -20.01 -19.87 -21.50
CA VAL A 146 -18.63 -20.18 -21.84
C VAL A 146 -17.96 -18.97 -22.52
N LEU A 147 -16.75 -18.66 -22.08
CA LEU A 147 -15.89 -17.60 -22.64
C LEU A 147 -14.78 -18.21 -23.51
N TYR A 148 -14.59 -17.62 -24.68
CA TYR A 148 -13.66 -18.02 -25.73
C TYR A 148 -12.63 -16.92 -25.97
N LEU A 149 -11.42 -17.31 -26.34
CA LEU A 149 -10.40 -16.39 -26.84
C LEU A 149 -10.59 -16.21 -28.35
N ASN A 150 -10.66 -14.96 -28.80
CA ASN A 150 -10.65 -14.62 -30.22
C ASN A 150 -9.25 -14.15 -30.66
N ASP A 151 -9.11 -13.68 -31.90
CA ASP A 151 -7.81 -13.28 -32.46
C ASP A 151 -7.10 -12.17 -31.66
N GLY A 152 -7.84 -11.36 -30.90
CA GLY A 152 -7.28 -10.33 -30.01
C GLY A 152 -6.45 -10.91 -28.85
N ALA A 153 -6.60 -12.19 -28.52
CA ALA A 153 -5.86 -12.83 -27.43
C ALA A 153 -4.35 -12.92 -27.69
N LYS A 154 -3.92 -12.93 -28.96
CA LYS A 154 -2.51 -12.89 -29.35
C LYS A 154 -1.82 -11.64 -28.77
N ASP A 155 -2.43 -10.48 -29.02
CA ASP A 155 -1.91 -9.20 -28.53
C ASP A 155 -2.14 -9.06 -27.01
N ALA A 156 -3.30 -9.46 -26.49
CA ALA A 156 -3.59 -9.28 -25.07
C ALA A 156 -2.62 -10.06 -24.16
N PHE A 157 -2.29 -11.31 -24.49
CA PHE A 157 -1.56 -12.21 -23.60
C PHE A 157 -0.10 -12.48 -23.97
N TYR A 158 0.24 -12.36 -25.24
CA TYR A 158 1.52 -12.84 -25.78
C TYR A 158 2.20 -11.81 -26.69
N ASN A 159 1.95 -10.52 -26.49
CA ASN A 159 2.54 -9.41 -27.25
C ASN A 159 4.08 -9.36 -27.19
N ASP A 160 4.69 -10.01 -26.20
CA ASP A 160 6.13 -10.05 -25.99
C ASP A 160 6.78 -11.40 -26.35
N LEU A 161 6.05 -12.31 -27.02
CA LEU A 161 6.56 -13.60 -27.49
C LEU A 161 6.76 -13.66 -29.01
N PRO A 162 7.74 -14.46 -29.50
CA PRO A 162 7.85 -14.80 -30.92
C PRO A 162 6.60 -15.54 -31.44
N SER A 163 6.19 -15.30 -32.69
CA SER A 163 4.93 -15.82 -33.24
C SER A 163 4.76 -17.34 -33.15
N GLU A 164 5.84 -18.13 -33.29
CA GLU A 164 5.76 -19.60 -33.16
C GLU A 164 5.39 -20.04 -31.73
N GLU A 165 5.89 -19.32 -30.71
CA GLU A 165 5.59 -19.59 -29.31
C GLU A 165 4.18 -19.10 -28.92
N VAL A 166 3.72 -18.01 -29.54
CA VAL A 166 2.33 -17.51 -29.39
C VAL A 166 1.33 -18.58 -29.83
N ASP A 167 1.51 -19.18 -31.01
CA ASP A 167 0.57 -20.17 -31.53
C ASP A 167 0.57 -21.45 -30.67
N LYS A 168 1.74 -21.87 -30.15
CA LYS A 168 1.84 -23.00 -29.19
C LYS A 168 1.11 -22.69 -27.88
N ALA A 169 1.29 -21.50 -27.32
CA ALA A 169 0.65 -21.08 -26.07
C ALA A 169 -0.89 -21.00 -26.23
N LEU A 170 -1.38 -20.39 -27.31
CA LEU A 170 -2.81 -20.32 -27.59
C LEU A 170 -3.44 -21.68 -27.83
N ALA A 171 -2.77 -22.58 -28.56
CA ALA A 171 -3.26 -23.95 -28.79
C ALA A 171 -3.37 -24.76 -27.49
N ALA A 172 -2.63 -24.38 -26.45
CA ALA A 172 -2.69 -25.01 -25.14
C ALA A 172 -3.75 -24.38 -24.20
N CYS A 173 -4.36 -23.26 -24.57
CA CYS A 173 -5.47 -22.68 -23.85
C CYS A 173 -6.74 -23.54 -23.98
N THR A 174 -7.59 -23.46 -22.98
CA THR A 174 -8.92 -24.11 -22.95
C THR A 174 -10.00 -23.06 -22.67
N LEU A 175 -11.26 -23.46 -22.56
CA LEU A 175 -12.38 -22.53 -22.36
C LEU A 175 -12.47 -22.08 -20.90
N GLN A 176 -13.16 -20.96 -20.64
CA GLN A 176 -13.37 -20.43 -19.29
C GLN A 176 -14.87 -20.31 -18.97
N SER A 177 -15.28 -20.68 -17.76
CA SER A 177 -16.66 -20.52 -17.30
C SER A 177 -17.04 -19.05 -17.18
N THR A 178 -18.17 -18.63 -17.74
CA THR A 178 -18.65 -17.26 -17.56
C THR A 178 -18.98 -16.94 -16.09
N ALA A 179 -19.50 -17.92 -15.34
CA ALA A 179 -19.85 -17.74 -13.94
C ALA A 179 -18.63 -17.41 -13.06
N SER A 180 -17.42 -17.82 -13.46
CA SER A 180 -16.18 -17.45 -12.78
C SER A 180 -15.85 -15.96 -12.86
N PHE A 181 -16.32 -15.27 -13.92
CA PHE A 181 -16.13 -13.83 -14.12
C PHE A 181 -17.26 -13.01 -13.50
N GLU A 182 -18.47 -13.56 -13.44
CA GLU A 182 -19.68 -12.84 -13.01
C GLU A 182 -19.96 -12.98 -11.51
N THR A 183 -19.53 -14.08 -10.88
CA THR A 183 -19.84 -14.35 -9.47
C THR A 183 -19.04 -13.43 -8.54
N PRO A 184 -19.69 -12.64 -7.68
CA PRO A 184 -19.03 -11.79 -6.69
C PRO A 184 -18.21 -12.56 -5.66
N SER A 185 -17.03 -12.06 -5.30
CA SER A 185 -16.24 -12.59 -4.19
C SER A 185 -16.49 -11.82 -2.90
N ASN A 186 -16.63 -12.53 -1.77
CA ASN A 186 -16.80 -11.95 -0.45
C ASN A 186 -15.52 -11.97 0.42
N PHE A 187 -14.49 -12.69 -0.03
CA PHE A 187 -13.16 -12.63 0.56
C PHE A 187 -12.20 -12.10 -0.50
N VAL A 188 -11.59 -10.95 -0.22
CA VAL A 188 -10.90 -10.15 -1.22
C VAL A 188 -9.48 -9.80 -0.76
N ALA A 189 -8.70 -9.14 -1.61
CA ALA A 189 -7.28 -8.91 -1.36
C ALA A 189 -7.00 -8.08 -0.10
N THR A 190 -7.96 -7.24 0.32
CA THR A 190 -7.91 -6.43 1.55
C THR A 190 -8.24 -7.22 2.83
N ASP A 191 -8.79 -8.43 2.73
CA ASP A 191 -9.01 -9.32 3.89
C ASP A 191 -7.77 -10.17 4.24
N ILE A 192 -6.79 -10.22 3.33
CA ILE A 192 -5.53 -10.95 3.54
C ILE A 192 -4.60 -10.09 4.39
N THR A 193 -4.18 -10.62 5.53
CA THR A 193 -3.34 -9.93 6.52
C THR A 193 -1.90 -10.44 6.55
N VAL A 194 -1.63 -11.61 5.97
CA VAL A 194 -0.24 -12.04 5.70
C VAL A 194 0.41 -11.12 4.66
N PRO A 195 1.74 -11.02 4.62
CA PRO A 195 2.43 -10.18 3.64
C PRO A 195 2.03 -10.49 2.19
N ARG A 196 1.98 -9.44 1.38
CA ARG A 196 1.51 -9.49 -0.01
C ARG A 196 2.52 -8.81 -0.91
N THR A 197 2.73 -9.36 -2.10
CA THR A 197 3.52 -8.74 -3.16
C THR A 197 2.71 -8.67 -4.42
N TYR A 198 2.72 -7.53 -5.10
CA TYR A 198 2.15 -7.36 -6.43
C TYR A 198 3.28 -7.15 -7.44
N VAL A 199 3.33 -8.01 -8.47
CA VAL A 199 4.29 -7.96 -9.57
C VAL A 199 3.60 -7.40 -10.80
N VAL A 200 3.96 -6.17 -11.14
CA VAL A 200 3.43 -5.40 -12.25
C VAL A 200 4.19 -5.75 -13.52
N CYS A 201 3.49 -6.24 -14.53
CA CYS A 201 4.07 -6.49 -15.85
C CYS A 201 3.83 -5.26 -16.73
N GLU A 202 4.88 -4.49 -17.03
CA GLU A 202 4.72 -3.15 -17.60
C GLU A 202 4.30 -3.10 -19.07
N GLU A 203 4.49 -4.21 -19.80
CA GLU A 203 4.14 -4.37 -21.22
C GLU A 203 2.83 -5.19 -21.37
N ASP A 204 2.06 -5.39 -20.29
CA ASP A 204 0.81 -6.16 -20.29
C ASP A 204 -0.33 -5.43 -21.04
N HIS A 205 -0.90 -6.09 -22.04
CA HIS A 205 -2.02 -5.59 -22.85
C HIS A 205 -3.39 -6.15 -22.39
N ALA A 206 -3.43 -7.21 -21.57
CA ALA A 206 -4.67 -7.77 -21.02
C ALA A 206 -5.11 -7.01 -19.77
N ILE A 207 -4.18 -6.71 -18.87
CA ILE A 207 -4.38 -5.85 -17.71
C ILE A 207 -3.36 -4.71 -17.81
N PRO A 208 -3.73 -3.54 -18.35
CA PRO A 208 -2.78 -2.45 -18.53
C PRO A 208 -2.06 -2.09 -17.23
N LYS A 209 -0.78 -1.70 -17.33
CA LYS A 209 0.07 -1.31 -16.18
C LYS A 209 -0.68 -0.45 -15.18
N GLN A 210 -1.38 0.59 -15.62
CA GLN A 210 -2.12 1.50 -14.74
C GLN A 210 -3.25 0.79 -13.97
N GLY A 211 -3.93 -0.17 -14.59
CA GLY A 211 -4.93 -1.00 -13.92
C GLY A 211 -4.32 -1.92 -12.86
N GLN A 212 -3.19 -2.55 -13.18
CA GLN A 212 -2.44 -3.35 -12.21
C GLN A 212 -1.99 -2.52 -11.00
N LEU A 213 -1.46 -1.32 -11.27
CA LEU A 213 -1.04 -0.36 -10.25
C LEU A 213 -2.20 0.12 -9.36
N ALA A 214 -3.36 0.39 -9.96
CA ALA A 214 -4.56 0.74 -9.22
C ALA A 214 -5.02 -0.42 -8.31
N MET A 215 -4.97 -1.66 -8.81
CA MET A 215 -5.29 -2.84 -8.00
C MET A 215 -4.30 -3.01 -6.85
N ALA A 216 -2.99 -2.91 -7.11
CA ALA A 216 -1.95 -3.00 -6.09
C ALA A 216 -2.13 -1.94 -4.98
N GLY A 217 -2.40 -0.67 -5.36
CA GLY A 217 -2.66 0.39 -4.39
C GLY A 217 -3.95 0.21 -3.59
N ALA A 218 -4.98 -0.37 -4.21
CA ALA A 218 -6.26 -0.61 -3.55
C ALA A 218 -6.25 -1.80 -2.56
N MET A 219 -5.18 -2.61 -2.55
CA MET A 219 -5.01 -3.71 -1.58
C MET A 219 -4.69 -3.23 -0.15
N GLY A 220 -4.41 -1.94 0.03
CA GLY A 220 -4.12 -1.32 1.34
C GLY A 220 -2.66 -1.42 1.75
N GLU A 221 -2.38 -1.02 3.00
CA GLU A 221 -1.02 -0.91 3.53
C GLU A 221 -0.27 -2.26 3.55
N GLY A 222 1.06 -2.19 3.40
CA GLY A 222 1.96 -3.36 3.53
C GLY A 222 2.08 -4.24 2.28
N VAL A 223 1.56 -3.81 1.13
CA VAL A 223 1.74 -4.52 -0.16
C VAL A 223 3.03 -4.06 -0.81
N VAL A 224 3.96 -5.00 -1.02
CA VAL A 224 5.19 -4.73 -1.78
C VAL A 224 4.86 -4.73 -3.27
N THR A 225 5.14 -3.64 -3.98
CA THR A 225 4.94 -3.59 -5.45
C THR A 225 6.29 -3.68 -6.15
N GLU A 226 6.44 -4.66 -7.04
CA GLU A 226 7.62 -4.86 -7.89
C GLU A 226 7.17 -4.68 -9.35
N THR A 227 7.97 -4.02 -10.19
CA THR A 227 7.65 -3.86 -11.63
C THR A 227 8.68 -4.60 -12.48
N ILE A 228 8.21 -5.36 -13.47
CA ILE A 228 9.05 -6.13 -14.39
C ILE A 228 8.73 -5.78 -15.85
N LYS A 229 9.75 -5.87 -16.70
CA LYS A 229 9.61 -5.69 -18.15
C LYS A 229 9.13 -6.98 -18.81
N SER A 230 7.81 -7.15 -18.89
CA SER A 230 7.16 -8.30 -19.50
C SER A 230 5.71 -7.97 -19.88
N GLY A 231 5.16 -8.73 -20.84
CA GLY A 231 3.74 -8.83 -21.13
C GLY A 231 2.96 -9.62 -20.05
N HIS A 232 1.75 -10.05 -20.37
CA HIS A 232 0.83 -10.64 -19.39
C HIS A 232 1.34 -11.96 -18.77
N LEU A 233 2.05 -12.78 -19.55
CA LEU A 233 2.57 -14.09 -19.12
C LEU A 233 4.10 -14.08 -18.97
N PRO A 234 4.65 -13.50 -17.89
CA PRO A 234 6.09 -13.45 -17.69
C PRO A 234 6.75 -14.85 -17.61
N PHE A 235 5.99 -15.90 -17.33
CA PHE A 235 6.49 -17.27 -17.20
C PHE A 235 6.97 -17.89 -18.52
N LEU A 236 6.53 -17.36 -19.67
CA LEU A 236 6.85 -17.89 -20.99
C LEU A 236 8.09 -17.23 -21.63
N ARG A 237 8.59 -16.15 -21.02
CA ARG A 237 9.80 -15.44 -21.45
C ARG A 237 10.86 -15.54 -20.36
N GLU A 238 12.09 -15.89 -20.74
CA GLU A 238 13.17 -16.15 -19.78
C GLU A 238 13.40 -14.99 -18.79
N GLU A 239 13.49 -13.76 -19.29
CA GLU A 239 13.72 -12.56 -18.46
C GLU A 239 12.58 -12.31 -17.46
N GLY A 240 11.33 -12.44 -17.91
CA GLY A 240 10.13 -12.32 -17.07
C GLY A 240 10.10 -13.40 -16.01
N MET A 241 10.31 -14.66 -16.40
CA MET A 241 10.28 -15.82 -15.54
C MET A 241 11.35 -15.73 -14.45
N LEU A 242 12.58 -15.36 -14.81
CA LEU A 242 13.66 -15.18 -13.85
C LEU A 242 13.38 -14.03 -12.87
N SER A 243 12.68 -12.98 -13.32
CA SER A 243 12.30 -11.87 -12.44
C SER A 243 11.26 -12.30 -11.41
N VAL A 244 10.21 -13.03 -11.82
CA VAL A 244 9.23 -13.59 -10.89
C VAL A 244 9.88 -14.63 -9.96
N LEU A 245 10.80 -15.46 -10.46
CA LEU A 245 11.55 -16.42 -9.65
C LEU A 245 12.34 -15.75 -8.53
N ARG A 246 13.07 -14.66 -8.84
CA ARG A 246 13.82 -13.89 -7.85
C ARG A 246 12.90 -13.30 -6.77
N ILE A 247 11.71 -12.82 -7.16
CA ILE A 247 10.73 -12.27 -6.22
C ILE A 247 10.21 -13.37 -5.28
N VAL A 248 9.89 -14.56 -5.80
CA VAL A 248 9.47 -15.70 -4.98
C VAL A 248 10.59 -16.16 -4.03
N GLU A 249 11.84 -16.19 -4.49
CA GLU A 249 13.00 -16.47 -3.62
C GLU A 249 13.15 -15.44 -2.50
N LYS A 250 13.07 -14.14 -2.82
CA LYS A 250 13.11 -13.04 -1.84
C LYS A 250 12.01 -13.19 -0.78
N VAL A 251 10.78 -13.41 -1.22
CA VAL A 251 9.63 -13.63 -0.33
C VAL A 251 9.86 -14.85 0.56
N ALA A 252 10.29 -15.98 -0.02
CA ALA A 252 10.55 -17.20 0.73
C ALA A 252 11.64 -16.99 1.81
N HIS A 253 12.71 -16.28 1.50
CA HIS A 253 13.76 -15.96 2.46
C HIS A 253 13.24 -15.12 3.64
N ASN A 254 12.43 -14.09 3.37
CA ASN A 254 11.84 -13.25 4.41
C ASN A 254 10.90 -14.03 5.34
N THR A 255 10.20 -15.03 4.82
CA THR A 255 9.33 -15.90 5.64
C THR A 255 10.13 -16.80 6.58
N ILE A 256 11.38 -17.17 6.27
CA ILE A 256 12.23 -18.00 7.12
C ILE A 256 12.83 -17.15 8.27
N ALA A 257 13.26 -15.92 7.97
CA ALA A 257 13.91 -15.02 8.92
C ALA A 257 12.99 -14.54 10.06
N SER A 258 11.68 -14.43 9.82
CA SER A 258 10.69 -14.00 10.82
C SER A 258 10.44 -15.01 11.96
N GLY A 259 11.00 -16.22 11.87
CA GLY A 259 10.85 -17.27 12.91
C GLY A 259 11.74 -17.13 14.15
N SER A 260 12.60 -16.10 14.26
CA SER A 260 13.64 -16.01 15.30
C SER A 260 13.66 -14.74 16.16
N ALA A 261 12.63 -13.88 16.17
CA ALA A 261 12.68 -12.64 16.94
C ALA A 261 11.94 -12.73 18.29
N LYS A 262 12.70 -12.98 19.36
CA LYS A 262 12.39 -12.49 20.71
C LYS A 262 13.06 -11.12 20.89
N THR A 263 12.26 -10.13 21.29
CA THR A 263 12.67 -8.85 21.92
C THR A 263 13.87 -8.14 21.27
N SER A 264 13.62 -7.48 20.15
CA SER A 264 14.40 -6.36 19.64
C SER A 264 13.44 -5.38 18.97
N TRP A 265 13.78 -4.09 19.01
CA TRP A 265 13.16 -2.95 18.33
C TRP A 265 12.29 -3.28 17.10
N PRO A 266 11.04 -2.78 16.99
CA PRO A 266 10.31 -2.77 15.72
C PRO A 266 11.00 -1.78 14.78
N HIS A 267 11.37 -2.25 13.59
CA HIS A 267 12.08 -1.51 12.55
C HIS A 267 11.37 -0.20 12.20
N CYS A 268 12.05 0.97 12.20
CA CYS A 268 11.38 2.21 11.77
C CYS A 268 11.06 2.22 10.26
N GLY A 269 11.64 1.31 9.46
CA GLY A 269 11.26 1.08 8.06
C GLY A 269 9.78 0.72 7.89
N ASP A 270 9.17 0.06 8.88
CA ASP A 270 7.76 -0.35 8.87
C ASP A 270 6.79 0.86 8.94
N LEU A 271 7.26 2.03 9.40
CA LEU A 271 6.50 3.29 9.38
C LEU A 271 6.54 4.00 8.00
N PHE A 272 7.40 3.54 7.07
CA PHE A 272 7.71 4.25 5.81
C PHE A 272 7.41 3.52 4.51
N HIS A 273 6.78 2.35 4.55
CA HIS A 273 6.32 1.68 3.32
C HIS A 273 5.11 2.38 2.68
N MET A 274 5.33 3.61 2.20
CA MET A 274 4.55 4.36 1.22
C MET A 274 5.51 4.99 0.21
N LYS A 275 5.93 4.23 -0.81
CA LYS A 275 6.69 4.78 -1.94
C LYS A 275 6.24 4.26 -3.32
N HIS A 276 5.88 5.27 -4.12
CA HIS A 276 6.03 5.47 -5.57
C HIS A 276 5.17 4.66 -6.55
N LEU A 277 4.22 5.38 -7.15
CA LEU A 277 3.80 5.22 -8.53
C LEU A 277 3.79 6.57 -9.22
N GLN A 278 4.83 6.87 -9.99
CA GLN A 278 4.78 7.90 -11.03
C GLN A 278 4.04 7.28 -12.23
N GLY A 279 2.80 7.71 -12.43
CA GLY A 279 1.99 7.35 -13.60
C GLY A 279 1.19 8.56 -14.04
N ALA A 280 1.50 9.07 -15.23
CA ALA A 280 0.77 10.15 -15.87
C ALA A 280 -0.72 9.75 -16.05
N PHE A 281 -1.63 10.64 -15.65
CA PHE A 281 -3.05 10.55 -16.02
C PHE A 281 -3.40 11.58 -17.10
N PRO A 282 -4.32 11.25 -18.02
CA PRO A 282 -4.72 12.13 -19.11
C PRO A 282 -5.54 13.31 -18.59
N LEU A 283 -5.24 14.48 -19.14
CA LEU A 283 -5.94 15.72 -18.91
C LEU A 283 -7.39 15.60 -19.41
N VAL A 284 -8.35 15.34 -18.51
CA VAL A 284 -9.79 15.46 -18.84
C VAL A 284 -10.20 16.91 -18.61
N VAL A 285 -10.24 17.67 -19.70
CA VAL A 285 -10.80 19.03 -19.73
C VAL A 285 -12.32 18.92 -19.66
N LEU A 286 -12.90 19.13 -18.48
CA LEU A 286 -14.34 19.37 -18.34
C LEU A 286 -14.62 20.86 -18.51
N SER A 287 -15.09 21.23 -19.70
CA SER A 287 -15.61 22.56 -19.97
C SER A 287 -16.98 22.74 -19.29
N THR A 288 -17.07 23.58 -18.28
CA THR A 288 -18.30 24.35 -18.02
C THR A 288 -17.95 25.76 -17.60
N MET A 289 -18.28 26.69 -18.50
CA MET A 289 -18.38 28.14 -18.32
C MET A 289 -17.21 28.90 -17.65
N GLY A 290 -16.35 29.47 -18.51
CA GLY A 290 -15.80 30.82 -18.32
C GLY A 290 -14.63 30.97 -17.34
N GLN A 291 -13.44 31.13 -17.92
CA GLN A 291 -12.16 31.57 -17.34
C GLN A 291 -11.24 30.47 -16.78
N THR A 292 -10.25 30.12 -17.60
CA THR A 292 -8.93 29.57 -17.25
C THR A 292 -8.23 30.46 -16.22
N TYR A 293 -7.49 29.89 -15.25
CA TYR A 293 -6.15 30.32 -14.75
C TYR A 293 -5.81 29.49 -13.48
N MET A 294 -4.64 28.82 -13.43
CA MET A 294 -4.06 28.38 -12.15
C MET A 294 -2.55 28.56 -12.15
N LYS A 295 -2.09 29.62 -11.48
CA LYS A 295 -0.69 29.86 -11.12
C LYS A 295 -0.65 30.18 -9.64
N MET A 296 -0.05 29.30 -8.83
CA MET A 296 0.39 29.66 -7.49
C MET A 296 1.89 29.44 -7.39
N ILE A 297 2.62 30.55 -7.29
CA ILE A 297 4.01 30.61 -6.88
C ILE A 297 3.98 31.36 -5.56
N HIS A 298 4.47 30.80 -4.45
CA HIS A 298 5.59 31.46 -3.79
C HIS A 298 6.27 30.70 -2.64
N PRO A 299 7.61 30.77 -2.60
CA PRO A 299 8.39 31.05 -1.39
C PRO A 299 8.48 32.58 -1.19
N PHE A 300 7.58 33.21 -0.43
CA PHE A 300 7.53 34.66 -0.10
C PHE A 300 7.17 35.70 -1.21
N ARG A 301 5.87 35.97 -1.41
CA ARG A 301 5.21 37.04 -2.24
C ARG A 301 4.72 36.72 -3.68
N SER A 302 3.56 36.08 -3.87
CA SER A 302 2.50 36.56 -4.81
C SER A 302 1.24 35.66 -4.90
N LEU A 303 0.11 36.34 -5.12
CA LEU A 303 -1.29 35.96 -5.43
C LEU A 303 -1.82 34.55 -5.07
N ALA A 304 -2.69 34.53 -4.05
CA ALA A 304 -3.60 33.43 -3.73
C ALA A 304 -4.83 33.45 -4.67
N LEU A 305 -5.09 32.34 -5.37
CA LEU A 305 -6.20 32.20 -6.33
C LEU A 305 -7.32 31.23 -5.90
N LEU A 306 -7.23 30.62 -4.70
CA LEU A 306 -8.37 29.95 -4.07
C LEU A 306 -8.39 30.18 -2.55
N LYS A 307 -9.50 30.73 -2.05
CA LYS A 307 -9.93 30.58 -0.66
C LYS A 307 -10.95 29.44 -0.63
N SER A 308 -10.54 28.24 -0.27
CA SER A 308 -11.45 27.10 -0.12
C SER A 308 -11.29 26.43 1.24
N VAL A 309 -12.40 25.84 1.71
CA VAL A 309 -12.58 25.18 3.01
C VAL A 309 -11.65 23.97 3.15
N ASP A 310 -11.12 23.77 4.36
CA ASP A 310 -10.08 22.82 4.86
C ASP A 310 -10.08 21.35 4.35
N SER A 311 -10.95 20.92 3.43
CA SER A 311 -11.13 19.51 3.03
C SER A 311 -11.29 19.24 1.52
N GLY A 312 -11.30 20.28 0.68
CA GLY A 312 -11.63 20.12 -0.75
C GLY A 312 -10.44 19.89 -1.70
N LEU A 313 -9.19 20.03 -1.24
CA LEU A 313 -8.00 20.06 -2.11
C LEU A 313 -7.23 18.73 -2.18
N ASP A 314 -7.43 17.86 -1.19
CA ASP A 314 -6.78 16.54 -1.10
C ASP A 314 -6.95 15.66 -2.36
N PRO A 315 -8.08 15.70 -3.11
CA PRO A 315 -8.22 14.94 -4.35
C PRO A 315 -7.39 15.46 -5.52
N PHE A 316 -6.88 16.70 -5.45
CA PHE A 316 -6.29 17.40 -6.60
C PHE A 316 -4.76 17.45 -6.58
N GLY A 317 -4.10 16.78 -5.63
CA GLY A 317 -2.63 16.73 -5.59
C GLY A 317 -1.96 18.06 -5.25
N VAL A 318 -2.72 19.06 -4.80
CA VAL A 318 -2.18 20.40 -4.51
C VAL A 318 -1.23 20.34 -3.32
N LYS A 319 -0.08 21.01 -3.45
CA LYS A 319 0.86 21.14 -2.34
C LYS A 319 0.25 21.99 -1.23
N SER A 320 0.17 21.42 -0.03
CA SER A 320 -0.31 22.09 1.17
C SER A 320 0.80 22.25 2.20
N PHE A 321 0.62 23.23 3.07
CA PHE A 321 1.59 23.58 4.08
C PHE A 321 0.97 23.45 5.47
N SER A 322 1.75 22.90 6.40
CA SER A 322 1.35 22.81 7.80
C SER A 322 2.52 23.18 8.71
N ALA A 323 2.24 23.41 9.99
CA ALA A 323 3.24 23.60 11.01
C ALA A 323 2.92 22.75 12.23
N HIS A 324 3.97 22.29 12.88
CA HIS A 324 3.91 21.39 14.03
C HIS A 324 4.89 21.82 15.10
N MET A 325 4.51 21.61 16.35
CA MET A 325 5.35 21.86 17.50
C MET A 325 5.46 20.60 18.37
N ILE A 326 6.68 20.27 18.81
CA ILE A 326 6.93 19.37 19.94
C ILE A 326 7.29 20.20 21.16
N GLY A 327 6.45 20.12 22.19
CA GLY A 327 6.67 20.73 23.50
C GLY A 327 7.26 19.71 24.45
N PHE A 328 8.36 20.04 25.12
CA PHE A 328 9.06 19.15 26.04
C PHE A 328 9.44 19.87 27.33
N VAL A 329 9.76 19.10 28.37
CA VAL A 329 10.34 19.59 29.63
C VAL A 329 11.66 18.86 29.86
N LYS A 330 12.64 19.55 30.44
CA LYS A 330 13.95 18.98 30.76
C LYS A 330 14.19 18.97 32.25
N SER A 331 14.69 17.86 32.77
CA SER A 331 15.13 17.72 34.16
C SER A 331 16.49 17.05 34.17
N GLY A 332 17.56 17.85 34.10
CA GLY A 332 18.91 17.33 33.85
C GLY A 332 19.01 16.76 32.44
N ASP A 333 19.45 15.51 32.32
CA ASP A 333 19.54 14.79 31.04
C ASP A 333 18.20 14.15 30.62
N ASP A 334 17.22 14.09 31.52
CA ASP A 334 15.91 13.50 31.24
C ASP A 334 15.00 14.48 30.49
N ILE A 335 14.48 14.03 29.34
CA ILE A 335 13.51 14.77 28.54
C ILE A 335 12.16 14.05 28.60
N LYS A 336 11.09 14.81 28.86
CA LYS A 336 9.71 14.33 28.69
C LYS A 336 8.93 15.25 27.76
N TYR A 337 7.96 14.67 27.08
CA TYR A 337 7.22 15.26 25.98
C TYR A 337 5.75 15.44 26.32
N TRP A 338 5.18 16.58 25.95
CA TRP A 338 3.74 16.78 26.04
C TRP A 338 3.05 16.22 24.79
N VAL A 339 2.47 15.02 24.95
CA VAL A 339 1.79 14.30 23.87
C VAL A 339 0.27 14.43 24.02
N PRO A 340 -0.41 15.06 23.06
CA PRO A 340 -1.86 15.20 23.10
C PRO A 340 -2.55 13.94 22.56
N LYS A 341 -3.69 13.63 23.15
CA LYS A 341 -4.66 12.70 22.58
C LYS A 341 -5.77 13.49 21.88
N ARG A 342 -6.05 13.17 20.62
CA ARG A 342 -7.12 13.81 19.85
C ARG A 342 -8.48 13.52 20.48
N SER A 343 -9.37 14.49 20.40
CA SER A 343 -10.77 14.31 20.81
C SER A 343 -11.43 13.16 20.05
N SER A 344 -12.31 12.42 20.72
CA SER A 344 -13.14 11.39 20.08
C SER A 344 -14.16 11.98 19.09
N LYS A 345 -14.43 13.29 19.17
CA LYS A 345 -15.38 14.01 18.31
C LYS A 345 -14.76 14.54 17.02
N LYS A 346 -13.46 14.33 16.79
CA LYS A 346 -12.79 14.73 15.55
C LYS A 346 -13.36 13.95 14.36
N SER A 347 -13.67 14.66 13.29
CA SER A 347 -14.11 14.07 12.02
C SER A 347 -13.01 13.25 11.32
N THR A 348 -11.75 13.55 11.60
CA THR A 348 -10.58 12.89 11.01
C THR A 348 -9.75 12.23 12.11
N VAL A 349 -9.60 10.91 12.02
CA VAL A 349 -8.74 10.08 12.88
C VAL A 349 -8.92 10.38 14.39
N PRO A 350 -10.08 10.04 14.98
CA PRO A 350 -10.38 10.33 16.39
C PRO A 350 -9.50 9.51 17.34
N SER A 351 -9.27 10.03 18.54
CA SER A 351 -8.62 9.32 19.66
C SER A 351 -7.16 8.85 19.49
N LYS A 352 -6.52 9.10 18.35
CA LYS A 352 -5.07 8.90 18.14
C LYS A 352 -4.23 9.99 18.83
N LEU A 353 -2.95 9.70 19.03
CA LEU A 353 -1.94 10.66 19.50
C LEU A 353 -1.49 11.59 18.37
N ASP A 354 -1.05 12.79 18.72
CA ASP A 354 -0.64 13.85 17.77
C ASP A 354 0.72 14.45 18.17
N SER A 355 1.26 15.36 17.37
CA SER A 355 2.31 16.29 17.84
C SER A 355 1.71 17.29 18.83
N THR A 356 2.49 17.87 19.74
CA THR A 356 1.97 18.74 20.82
C THR A 356 0.98 19.78 20.33
N VAL A 357 1.29 20.49 19.25
CA VAL A 357 0.31 21.32 18.52
C VAL A 357 0.55 21.16 17.02
N ALA A 358 -0.52 21.11 16.23
CA ALA A 358 -0.45 21.03 14.78
C ALA A 358 -1.48 21.94 14.11
N GLY A 359 -1.11 22.55 12.98
CA GLY A 359 -2.00 23.43 12.23
C GLY A 359 -1.70 23.47 10.75
N VAL A 360 -2.75 23.49 9.92
CA VAL A 360 -2.64 23.85 8.50
C VAL A 360 -2.36 25.34 8.40
N ILE A 361 -1.45 25.73 7.52
CA ILE A 361 -1.08 27.14 7.27
C ILE A 361 -2.01 27.71 6.20
N ARG A 362 -2.62 28.86 6.49
CA ARG A 362 -3.48 29.56 5.53
C ARG A 362 -2.65 30.36 4.53
N SER A 363 -3.24 30.65 3.37
CA SER A 363 -2.56 31.34 2.25
C SER A 363 -1.99 32.72 2.61
N ASP A 364 -2.53 33.38 3.62
CA ASP A 364 -2.19 34.73 4.08
C ASP A 364 -1.46 34.73 5.43
N GLU A 365 -0.96 33.59 5.89
CA GLU A 365 -0.39 33.40 7.22
C GLU A 365 1.05 32.89 7.16
N GLN A 366 1.96 33.46 7.95
CA GLN A 366 3.31 32.91 8.08
C GLN A 366 3.32 31.65 8.97
N PRO A 367 4.23 30.67 8.75
CA PRO A 367 4.27 29.44 9.54
C PRO A 367 4.34 29.68 11.06
N LEU A 368 5.15 30.65 11.50
CA LEU A 368 5.29 31.01 12.91
C LEU A 368 4.01 31.65 13.48
N GLU A 369 3.34 32.51 12.71
CA GLU A 369 2.07 33.14 13.12
C GLU A 369 0.98 32.09 13.30
N CYS A 370 0.91 31.11 12.38
CA CYS A 370 0.04 29.95 12.51
C CYS A 370 0.31 29.20 13.83
N MET A 371 1.59 28.93 14.16
CA MET A 371 1.92 28.22 15.40
C MET A 371 1.59 29.00 16.66
N VAL A 372 1.93 30.28 16.73
CA VAL A 372 1.59 31.12 17.89
C VAL A 372 0.08 31.11 18.14
N SER A 373 -0.72 31.28 17.07
CA SER A 373 -2.18 31.25 17.14
C SER A 373 -2.73 29.89 17.59
N LYS A 374 -2.26 28.78 16.98
CA LYS A 374 -2.72 27.42 17.30
C LYS A 374 -2.32 27.00 18.70
N ILE A 375 -1.11 27.32 19.14
CA ILE A 375 -0.61 26.98 20.47
C ILE A 375 -1.46 27.66 21.55
N ALA A 376 -1.79 28.94 21.37
CA ALA A 376 -2.70 29.65 22.27
C ALA A 376 -4.14 29.10 22.25
N ALA A 377 -4.58 28.59 21.10
CA ALA A 377 -5.94 28.09 20.90
C ALA A 377 -6.14 26.62 21.30
N GLU A 378 -5.12 25.77 21.25
CA GLU A 378 -5.24 24.31 21.46
C GLU A 378 -4.56 23.84 22.74
N ALA A 379 -3.45 24.47 23.14
CA ALA A 379 -2.66 24.11 24.32
C ALA A 379 -2.78 25.11 25.47
N SER A 380 -3.54 26.20 25.31
CA SER A 380 -3.69 27.27 26.32
C SER A 380 -2.37 27.93 26.75
N LEU A 381 -1.33 27.88 25.90
CA LEU A 381 -0.04 28.49 26.21
C LEU A 381 -0.02 29.98 25.78
N PRO A 382 0.60 30.88 26.56
CA PRO A 382 0.64 32.30 26.23
C PRO A 382 1.40 32.60 24.93
N ALA A 383 0.79 33.37 24.03
CA ALA A 383 1.40 33.74 22.76
C ALA A 383 2.76 34.44 22.92
N GLU A 384 2.90 35.31 23.92
CA GLU A 384 4.17 36.00 24.24
C GLU A 384 5.28 35.03 24.62
N TYR A 385 4.95 34.00 25.40
CA TYR A 385 5.90 32.94 25.75
C TYR A 385 6.31 32.16 24.51
N THR A 386 5.32 31.74 23.70
CA THR A 386 5.59 31.01 22.46
C THR A 386 6.49 31.79 21.53
N MET A 387 6.20 33.06 21.24
CA MET A 387 7.02 33.90 20.37
C MET A 387 8.47 34.03 20.85
N LYS A 388 8.70 34.04 22.16
CA LYS A 388 10.03 34.19 22.76
C LYS A 388 10.84 32.89 22.76
N ASN A 389 10.19 31.73 22.88
CA ASN A 389 10.87 30.46 23.19
C ASN A 389 10.68 29.36 22.13
N ILE A 390 9.86 29.56 21.11
CA ILE A 390 9.68 28.59 20.04
C ILE A 390 10.89 28.64 19.08
N VAL A 391 11.44 27.48 18.76
CA VAL A 391 12.60 27.32 17.88
C VAL A 391 12.16 26.68 16.58
N SER A 392 12.60 27.23 15.44
CA SER A 392 12.41 26.60 14.13
C SER A 392 13.46 25.51 13.92
N CYS A 393 13.02 24.31 13.56
CA CYS A 393 13.84 23.10 13.50
C CYS A 393 13.89 22.47 12.09
N GLY A 394 13.49 23.24 11.07
CA GLY A 394 13.48 22.82 9.67
C GLY A 394 12.11 22.34 9.19
N THR A 395 12.10 21.45 8.21
CA THR A 395 10.88 20.99 7.54
C THR A 395 10.93 19.52 7.25
N VAL A 396 9.77 18.86 7.23
CA VAL A 396 9.58 17.57 6.57
C VAL A 396 8.66 17.73 5.38
N SER A 397 8.92 16.97 4.32
CA SER A 397 8.07 16.93 3.14
C SER A 397 7.73 15.47 2.84
N TYR A 398 6.44 15.19 2.78
CA TYR A 398 5.93 13.84 2.63
C TYR A 398 4.67 13.85 1.78
N GLN A 399 4.32 12.67 1.29
CA GLN A 399 3.18 12.45 0.43
C GLN A 399 2.32 11.33 1.00
N MET A 400 1.00 11.53 0.99
CA MET A 400 0.03 10.51 1.37
C MET A 400 -0.94 10.26 0.22
N ASP A 401 -1.33 9.01 0.03
CA ASP A 401 -2.31 8.53 -0.96
C ASP A 401 -3.75 8.45 -0.41
N ILE A 402 -3.93 8.95 0.81
CA ILE A 402 -5.22 9.08 1.49
C ILE A 402 -5.50 10.54 1.83
N THR A 403 -6.76 10.93 1.65
CA THR A 403 -7.31 12.19 2.15
C THR A 403 -7.37 12.19 3.66
N SER A 404 -7.59 13.36 4.25
CA SER A 404 -7.71 13.54 5.70
C SER A 404 -8.89 12.77 6.32
N THR A 405 -9.87 12.39 5.50
CA THR A 405 -11.04 11.57 5.87
C THR A 405 -10.88 10.08 5.55
N GLY A 406 -9.71 9.65 5.07
CA GLY A 406 -9.42 8.23 4.77
C GLY A 406 -9.93 7.75 3.41
N ASN A 407 -10.43 8.64 2.54
CA ASN A 407 -10.73 8.30 1.15
C ASN A 407 -9.45 8.34 0.30
N PRO A 408 -9.38 7.62 -0.84
CA PRO A 408 -8.28 7.78 -1.79
C PRO A 408 -8.08 9.24 -2.21
N GLY A 409 -6.84 9.71 -2.22
CA GLY A 409 -6.49 11.09 -2.58
C GLY A 409 -5.00 11.26 -2.77
N TYR A 410 -4.53 12.48 -2.98
CA TYR A 410 -3.10 12.74 -3.11
C TYR A 410 -2.73 14.00 -2.34
N GLN A 411 -2.14 13.81 -1.17
CA GLN A 411 -1.71 14.92 -0.31
C GLN A 411 -0.20 15.11 -0.44
N ASN A 412 0.20 16.21 -1.08
CA ASN A 412 1.57 16.70 -1.06
C ASN A 412 1.73 17.69 0.09
N ILE A 413 2.40 17.32 1.17
CA ILE A 413 2.49 18.16 2.38
C ILE A 413 3.96 18.53 2.65
N THR A 414 4.19 19.82 2.89
CA THR A 414 5.41 20.29 3.56
C THR A 414 5.02 20.84 4.95
N SER A 415 5.65 20.30 5.99
CA SER A 415 5.38 20.64 7.38
C SER A 415 6.58 21.37 7.98
N TYR A 416 6.37 22.59 8.49
CA TYR A 416 7.35 23.35 9.25
C TYR A 416 7.41 22.82 10.68
N LEU A 417 8.62 22.55 11.16
CA LEU A 417 8.85 21.91 12.44
C LEU A 417 9.34 22.93 13.46
N TYR A 418 8.70 22.92 14.62
CA TYR A 418 9.02 23.77 15.74
C TYR A 418 9.18 22.96 17.01
N GLU A 419 9.97 23.49 17.93
CA GLU A 419 10.19 22.90 19.24
C GLU A 419 10.16 23.98 20.31
N THR A 420 9.70 23.64 21.51
CA THR A 420 9.75 24.57 22.64
C THR A 420 9.89 23.82 23.94
N GLU A 421 10.78 24.30 24.81
CA GLU A 421 10.87 23.84 26.18
C GLU A 421 9.79 24.55 27.01
N LEU A 422 8.93 23.79 27.69
CA LEU A 422 7.88 24.31 28.56
C LEU A 422 8.34 24.22 30.02
N LYS A 423 8.84 25.34 30.54
CA LYS A 423 9.35 25.42 31.92
C LYS A 423 8.22 25.18 32.95
N ASP A 424 8.60 24.73 34.15
CA ASP A 424 7.78 24.07 35.20
C ASP A 424 6.40 24.68 35.55
N GLU A 425 6.11 25.91 35.14
CA GLU A 425 4.80 26.57 35.35
C GLU A 425 3.84 26.45 34.14
N LEU A 426 4.33 26.00 32.99
CA LEU A 426 3.59 25.98 31.72
C LEU A 426 3.13 24.56 31.35
N VAL A 427 1.95 24.22 31.84
CA VAL A 427 1.28 22.95 31.53
C VAL A 427 0.27 23.15 30.40
N PRO A 428 0.43 22.51 29.23
CA PRO A 428 -0.57 22.52 28.16
C PRO A 428 -1.94 22.03 28.64
N ARG A 429 -3.00 22.75 28.30
CA ARG A 429 -4.38 22.38 28.64
C ARG A 429 -5.29 22.50 27.42
N PRO A 430 -6.17 21.51 27.17
CA PRO A 430 -7.15 21.63 26.10
C PRO A 430 -8.05 22.85 26.33
N ARG A 431 -8.11 23.74 25.33
CA ARG A 431 -9.00 24.92 25.37
C ARG A 431 -10.28 24.72 24.58
N ASN A 432 -10.28 23.78 23.66
CA ASN A 432 -11.38 23.47 22.76
C ASN A 432 -11.58 21.94 22.66
N ASP A 433 -12.57 21.53 21.89
CA ASP A 433 -12.97 20.14 21.70
C ASP A 433 -12.09 19.37 20.71
N LYS A 434 -10.95 19.93 20.25
CA LYS A 434 -10.04 19.25 19.32
C LYS A 434 -9.07 18.31 20.03
N VAL A 435 -8.71 18.61 21.27
CA VAL A 435 -7.78 17.83 22.11
C VAL A 435 -8.52 17.29 23.32
N CYS A 436 -8.35 16.00 23.61
CA CYS A 436 -8.95 15.36 24.77
C CYS A 436 -8.11 15.61 26.03
N SER A 437 -6.79 15.43 25.93
CA SER A 437 -5.85 15.54 27.04
C SER A 437 -4.44 15.76 26.53
N PHE A 438 -3.57 16.29 27.39
CA PHE A 438 -2.12 16.29 27.21
C PHE A 438 -1.51 15.37 28.27
N THR A 439 -0.66 14.45 27.84
CA THR A 439 0.05 13.51 28.72
C THR A 439 1.54 13.77 28.61
N LEU A 440 2.24 13.79 29.75
CA LEU A 440 3.68 13.89 29.78
C LEU A 440 4.27 12.48 29.63
N MET A 441 4.91 12.21 28.49
CA MET A 441 5.49 10.90 28.15
C MET A 441 7.02 10.99 28.08
N ASN A 442 7.73 9.97 28.57
CA ASN A 442 9.17 9.85 28.34
C ASN A 442 9.47 9.36 26.92
N GLN A 443 10.76 9.32 26.55
CA GLN A 443 11.19 8.85 25.23
C GLN A 443 10.67 7.44 24.91
N GLU A 444 10.88 6.47 25.82
CA GLU A 444 10.48 5.06 25.60
C GLU A 444 8.97 4.92 25.36
N GLU A 445 8.15 5.64 26.11
CA GLU A 445 6.69 5.65 25.97
C GLU A 445 6.25 6.21 24.62
N VAL A 446 6.89 7.29 24.14
CA VAL A 446 6.58 7.86 22.81
C VAL A 446 6.97 6.87 21.72
N MET A 447 8.13 6.24 21.84
CA MET A 447 8.61 5.26 20.87
C MET A 447 7.74 3.99 20.84
N ALA A 448 7.31 3.50 22.00
CA ALA A 448 6.38 2.38 22.09
C ALA A 448 5.03 2.71 21.44
N ALA A 449 4.50 3.91 21.68
CA ALA A 449 3.24 4.35 21.07
C ALA A 449 3.35 4.55 19.54
N LEU A 450 4.52 4.99 19.03
CA LEU A 450 4.77 5.05 17.59
C LEU A 450 4.80 3.64 16.97
N ALA A 451 5.50 2.70 17.60
CA ALA A 451 5.57 1.31 17.17
C ALA A 451 4.19 0.61 17.17
N ASN A 452 3.33 0.95 18.12
CA ASN A 452 1.96 0.43 18.19
C ASN A 452 1.00 1.11 17.20
N GLY A 453 1.46 2.10 16.43
CA GLY A 453 0.64 2.86 15.51
C GLY A 453 -0.39 3.77 16.20
N ASP A 454 -0.16 4.17 17.45
CA ASP A 454 -1.11 4.98 18.24
C ASP A 454 -1.16 6.44 17.80
N PHE A 455 -0.17 6.91 17.04
CA PHE A 455 -0.14 8.25 16.47
C PHE A 455 -0.91 8.33 15.16
N VAL A 456 -1.42 9.52 14.84
CA VAL A 456 -1.83 9.84 13.47
C VAL A 456 -0.60 9.70 12.56
N SER A 457 -0.75 9.01 11.42
CA SER A 457 0.39 8.57 10.60
C SER A 457 1.33 9.70 10.19
N ASN A 458 0.80 10.86 9.76
CA ASN A 458 1.65 12.00 9.42
C ASN A 458 2.28 12.72 10.62
N ARG A 459 1.81 12.46 11.83
CA ARG A 459 2.40 12.95 13.08
C ARG A 459 3.53 12.04 13.54
N ALA A 460 3.47 10.76 13.22
CA ALA A 460 4.59 9.84 13.45
C ALA A 460 5.85 10.30 12.70
N MET A 461 5.72 10.81 11.47
CA MET A 461 6.84 11.41 10.73
C MET A 461 7.46 12.63 11.43
N VAL A 462 6.65 13.45 12.10
CA VAL A 462 7.15 14.60 12.86
C VAL A 462 7.96 14.15 14.07
N TRP A 463 7.49 13.14 14.79
CA TRP A 463 8.23 12.54 15.90
C TRP A 463 9.52 11.90 15.46
N LEU A 464 9.51 11.20 14.34
CA LEU A 464 10.72 10.58 13.85
C LEU A 464 11.75 11.60 13.38
N ALA A 465 11.32 12.67 12.70
CA ALA A 465 12.22 13.78 12.37
C ALA A 465 12.84 14.43 13.61
N TYR A 466 12.08 14.52 14.71
CA TYR A 466 12.62 14.95 16.00
C TYR A 466 13.69 13.97 16.50
N PHE A 467 13.41 12.67 16.55
CA PHE A 467 14.37 11.69 17.04
C PHE A 467 15.65 11.62 16.23
N VAL A 468 15.58 11.82 14.91
CA VAL A 468 16.80 11.90 14.10
C VAL A 468 17.60 13.17 14.43
N ARG A 469 16.97 14.34 14.50
CA ARG A 469 17.68 15.60 14.83
C ARG A 469 18.32 15.60 16.21
N HIS A 470 17.74 14.87 17.16
CA HIS A 470 18.21 14.77 18.54
C HIS A 470 19.12 13.55 18.79
N GLY A 471 19.53 12.83 17.74
CA GLY A 471 20.49 11.71 17.85
C GLY A 471 19.94 10.47 18.57
N ILE A 472 18.61 10.34 18.65
CA ILE A 472 17.93 9.18 19.24
C ILE A 472 17.82 8.06 18.19
N VAL A 473 17.51 8.43 16.94
CA VAL A 473 17.58 7.54 15.78
C VAL A 473 18.81 7.93 14.98
N THR A 474 19.72 6.99 14.77
CA THR A 474 21.03 7.20 14.15
C THR A 474 21.34 6.09 13.14
N PRO A 475 22.31 6.28 12.23
CA PRO A 475 22.74 5.23 11.30
C PRO A 475 23.20 3.94 11.99
N GLU A 476 23.68 4.02 13.23
CA GLU A 476 24.19 2.90 14.01
C GLU A 476 23.07 2.05 14.64
N ASN A 477 21.89 2.63 14.86
CA ASN A 477 20.77 1.95 15.52
C ASN A 477 19.54 1.73 14.63
N GLU A 478 19.50 2.34 13.44
CA GLU A 478 18.43 2.17 12.45
C GLU A 478 19.01 1.71 11.10
N PRO A 479 18.82 0.42 10.71
CA PRO A 479 19.34 -0.12 9.46
C PRO A 479 18.84 0.62 8.20
N ASP A 480 17.62 1.16 8.25
CA ASP A 480 16.99 1.89 7.13
C ASP A 480 17.14 3.41 7.26
N TYR A 481 18.12 3.89 8.03
CA TYR A 481 18.28 5.32 8.34
C TYR A 481 18.28 6.22 7.10
N LEU A 482 18.89 5.79 6.00
CA LEU A 482 18.90 6.54 4.74
C LEU A 482 17.52 6.59 4.08
N GLU A 483 16.75 5.52 4.16
CA GLU A 483 15.38 5.49 3.65
C GLU A 483 14.49 6.40 4.49
N VAL A 484 14.57 6.31 5.82
CA VAL A 484 13.91 7.20 6.77
C VAL A 484 14.19 8.67 6.42
N GLN A 485 15.47 9.04 6.28
CA GLN A 485 15.88 10.39 5.90
C GLN A 485 15.30 10.82 4.55
N SER A 486 15.38 9.97 3.54
CA SER A 486 14.84 10.28 2.21
C SER A 486 13.32 10.47 2.21
N SER A 487 12.59 9.69 3.03
CA SER A 487 11.14 9.69 3.11
C SER A 487 10.60 10.88 3.91
N LEU A 488 11.38 11.42 4.85
CA LEU A 488 11.10 12.68 5.55
C LEU A 488 11.30 13.93 4.67
N HIS A 489 12.00 13.79 3.54
CA HIS A 489 12.38 14.90 2.65
C HIS A 489 12.00 14.63 1.19
N LYS A 490 10.78 14.16 0.92
CA LYS A 490 10.29 13.97 -0.44
C LYS A 490 10.24 15.30 -1.20
N SER A 491 10.80 15.29 -2.41
CA SER A 491 10.63 16.38 -3.36
C SER A 491 9.22 16.36 -3.93
N HIS A 492 8.59 17.53 -3.96
CA HIS A 492 7.28 17.73 -4.57
C HIS A 492 7.47 18.47 -5.90
N GLU A 493 7.31 17.78 -7.03
CA GLU A 493 7.32 18.43 -8.33
C GLU A 493 6.08 19.32 -8.47
N MET A 494 6.29 20.63 -8.69
CA MET A 494 5.20 21.55 -9.00
C MET A 494 4.95 21.54 -10.49
N VAL A 495 3.76 21.13 -10.91
CA VAL A 495 3.31 21.35 -12.28
C VAL A 495 2.95 22.83 -12.42
N VAL A 496 3.83 23.60 -13.05
CA VAL A 496 3.54 24.98 -13.44
C VAL A 496 2.91 24.92 -14.83
N VAL A 497 1.61 25.20 -14.92
CA VAL A 497 0.96 25.43 -16.21
C VAL A 497 1.25 26.88 -16.60
N GLU A 498 2.09 27.08 -17.62
CA GLU A 498 2.29 28.40 -18.20
C GLU A 498 1.10 28.76 -19.08
N ASP A 499 0.65 30.02 -18.95
CA ASP A 499 -0.47 30.56 -19.71
C ASP A 499 -0.07 30.65 -21.19
N ILE A 500 -0.62 29.77 -22.02
CA ILE A 500 -0.46 29.86 -23.47
C ILE A 500 -1.44 30.95 -23.92
N GLY A 501 -0.94 32.19 -23.91
CA GLY A 501 -1.71 33.36 -24.32
C GLY A 501 -2.42 33.14 -25.66
N GLY A 502 -3.72 33.44 -25.67
CA GLY A 502 -4.53 33.55 -26.90
C GLY A 502 -4.30 34.87 -27.61
#